data_AF-A0A2R6BSD2-F1
#
_entry.id   AF-A0A2R6BSD2-F1
#
_cell.length_a   1.000
_cell.length_b   1.000
_cell.length_c   1.000
_cell.angle_alpha   90.00
_cell.angle_beta   90.00
_cell.angle_gamma   90.00
#
_symmetry.space_group_name_H-M   'P 1'
#
loop_
_entity.id
_entity.type
_entity.pdbx_description
1 polymer ?
#
loop_
_entity_poly.entity_id
_entity_poly.type
_entity_poly.pdbx_seq_one_letter_code
_entity_poly.pdbx_strand_id
1 'polypeptide(L)'
;GELCLVLERRVWAVKLHPRGGAHAWNAKQIKNELAKLNGELGSHLDEDTVRSFWRNADESARYCHQNKIIAIGCELKPKKEFTHVVTWDQFQRECVDTDWFQREKSNTGRSEGKIPIYVKLFHEVREGDLCWVRDEQGRFCVCGVKGPWEYVGDAEHWARDLVQIHCAGEWVPIGDATQAPAEAVEKLTTRGATVTEIEDKQFAELTEFLYGQPHKLQDYIEMFDREPQKYIPALSQSEALERRTWYDYEDLVGVYLQNQGYHILPSSRTPNAKDFEFMLYREGDRGGIERATVQVKHQSGKLRAMDYAEKAKRFDRVYLACTGGVDFTGVPNPTNIEEVDNNELIKFMWKHVGSHPRG
;
A
#
# COMPACT_ATOMS: atom_id res chain seq x y z
N GLY A 1 -21.31 -23.12 -28.65
CA GLY A 1 -21.45 -22.28 -27.45
C GLY A 1 -20.32 -21.30 -27.49
N GLU A 2 -20.64 -20.02 -27.59
CA GLU A 2 -19.68 -18.93 -27.74
C GLU A 2 -18.62 -19.01 -26.63
N LEU A 3 -17.35 -19.06 -27.05
CA LEU A 3 -16.21 -18.82 -26.19
C LEU A 3 -16.33 -17.37 -25.72
N CYS A 4 -16.80 -17.20 -24.50
CA CYS A 4 -16.79 -15.94 -23.78
C CYS A 4 -15.34 -15.43 -23.80
N LEU A 5 -15.09 -14.37 -24.57
CA LEU A 5 -13.91 -13.54 -24.42
C LEU A 5 -14.00 -12.95 -23.01
N VAL A 6 -13.42 -13.62 -22.03
CA VAL A 6 -13.17 -13.03 -20.72
C VAL A 6 -12.17 -11.91 -21.00
N LEU A 7 -12.68 -10.69 -21.12
CA LEU A 7 -11.84 -9.50 -21.01
C LEU A 7 -11.10 -9.67 -19.67
N GLU A 8 -9.78 -9.88 -19.71
CA GLU A 8 -8.94 -9.86 -18.51
C GLU A 8 -9.20 -8.52 -17.83
N ARG A 9 -9.98 -8.52 -16.74
CA ARG A 9 -10.24 -7.30 -15.97
C ARG A 9 -8.93 -6.91 -15.30
N ARG A 10 -8.53 -5.65 -15.45
CA ARG A 10 -7.35 -5.16 -14.74
C ARG A 10 -7.72 -4.92 -13.29
N VAL A 11 -6.73 -5.11 -12.42
CA VAL A 11 -6.89 -4.91 -10.99
C VAL A 11 -5.98 -3.78 -10.53
N TRP A 12 -6.56 -2.86 -9.77
CA TRP A 12 -5.90 -1.65 -9.32
C TRP A 12 -5.97 -1.53 -7.80
N ALA A 13 -4.96 -0.93 -7.20
CA ALA A 13 -5.01 -0.45 -5.82
C ALA A 13 -5.11 1.07 -5.83
N VAL A 14 -6.15 1.63 -5.21
CA VAL A 14 -6.43 3.07 -5.20
C VAL A 14 -6.52 3.59 -3.76
N LYS A 15 -5.58 4.47 -3.40
CA LYS A 15 -5.63 5.21 -2.13
C LYS A 15 -6.56 6.41 -2.31
N LEU A 16 -7.68 6.37 -1.60
CA LEU A 16 -8.68 7.43 -1.55
C LEU A 16 -8.18 8.55 -0.63
N HIS A 17 -7.15 9.26 -1.07
CA HIS A 17 -6.53 10.31 -0.30
C HIS A 17 -6.35 11.54 -1.20
N PRO A 18 -6.68 12.74 -0.70
CA PRO A 18 -6.30 13.98 -1.37
C PRO A 18 -4.77 14.03 -1.45
N ARG A 19 -4.18 14.12 -2.64
CA ARG A 19 -2.70 14.20 -2.80
C ARG A 19 -2.29 15.24 -3.83
N GLY A 20 -3.22 16.07 -4.27
CA GLY A 20 -3.01 17.09 -5.28
C GLY A 20 -3.32 18.50 -4.77
N GLY A 21 -2.71 19.47 -5.45
CA GLY A 21 -3.01 20.91 -5.48
C GLY A 21 -3.47 21.64 -4.21
N ALA A 22 -4.62 21.33 -3.64
CA ALA A 22 -5.25 22.10 -2.57
C ALA A 22 -4.65 21.75 -1.21
N HIS A 23 -3.84 20.69 -1.11
CA HIS A 23 -2.86 20.51 -0.03
C HIS A 23 -1.80 21.62 0.03
N ALA A 24 -1.57 22.36 -1.05
CA ALA A 24 -0.73 23.56 -1.02
C ALA A 24 -1.45 24.76 -0.39
N TRP A 25 -2.76 24.68 -0.22
CA TRP A 25 -3.63 25.75 0.27
C TRP A 25 -4.09 25.38 1.68
N ASN A 26 -3.99 26.31 2.61
CA ASN A 26 -4.60 26.12 3.93
C ASN A 26 -6.13 26.28 3.83
N ALA A 27 -6.86 25.79 4.82
CA ALA A 27 -8.31 25.85 4.85
C ALA A 27 -8.88 27.26 4.66
N LYS A 28 -8.17 28.29 5.14
CA LYS A 28 -8.53 29.71 4.92
C LYS A 28 -8.39 30.13 3.46
N GLN A 29 -7.36 29.68 2.75
CA GLN A 29 -7.19 29.94 1.31
C GLN A 29 -8.31 29.28 0.51
N ILE A 30 -8.62 28.01 0.79
CA ILE A 30 -9.72 27.27 0.15
C ILE A 30 -11.05 28.01 0.37
N LYS A 31 -11.37 28.35 1.63
CA LYS A 31 -12.58 29.13 1.96
C LYS A 31 -12.64 30.46 1.22
N ASN A 32 -11.53 31.19 1.15
CA ASN A 32 -11.47 32.47 0.45
C ASN A 32 -11.72 32.31 -1.06
N GLU A 33 -11.21 31.25 -1.66
CA GLU A 33 -11.44 30.99 -3.08
C GLU A 33 -12.87 30.52 -3.33
N LEU A 34 -13.43 29.63 -2.51
CA LEU A 34 -14.85 29.26 -2.54
C LEU A 34 -15.77 30.50 -2.39
N ALA A 35 -15.44 31.42 -1.50
CA ALA A 35 -16.20 32.65 -1.29
C ALA A 35 -16.15 33.61 -2.50
N LYS A 36 -15.07 33.59 -3.29
CA LYS A 36 -14.94 34.40 -4.51
C LYS A 36 -15.75 33.83 -5.68
N LEU A 37 -16.17 32.57 -5.60
CA LEU A 37 -16.75 31.82 -6.72
C LEU A 37 -18.28 31.86 -6.77
N ASN A 38 -18.93 32.71 -5.95
CA ASN A 38 -20.37 33.03 -6.05
C ASN A 38 -21.32 31.82 -6.14
N GLY A 39 -21.03 30.73 -5.41
CA GLY A 39 -21.93 29.57 -5.29
C GLY A 39 -22.54 29.45 -3.89
N GLU A 40 -23.81 29.04 -3.79
CA GLU A 40 -24.51 28.75 -2.53
C GLU A 40 -23.70 27.78 -1.64
N LEU A 41 -23.00 26.80 -2.23
CA LEU A 41 -22.19 25.80 -1.52
C LEU A 41 -21.01 26.39 -0.73
N GLY A 42 -20.34 27.43 -1.25
CA GLY A 42 -19.17 28.03 -0.59
C GLY A 42 -19.50 28.74 0.72
N SER A 43 -20.77 29.10 0.92
CA SER A 43 -21.26 29.74 2.14
C SER A 43 -21.57 28.75 3.28
N HIS A 44 -21.75 27.46 2.96
CA HIS A 44 -22.12 26.41 3.91
C HIS A 44 -20.93 25.61 4.46
N LEU A 45 -19.76 25.70 3.82
CA LEU A 45 -18.53 25.02 4.28
C LEU A 45 -17.73 25.94 5.20
N ASP A 46 -17.75 25.66 6.50
CA ASP A 46 -16.89 26.37 7.46
C ASP A 46 -15.43 25.88 7.42
N GLU A 47 -14.54 26.61 8.08
CA GLU A 47 -13.10 26.30 8.04
C GLU A 47 -12.78 24.96 8.71
N ASP A 48 -13.54 24.55 9.72
CA ASP A 48 -13.32 23.31 10.46
C ASP A 48 -13.75 22.09 9.63
N THR A 49 -14.85 22.22 8.88
CA THR A 49 -15.34 21.25 7.90
C THR A 49 -14.33 21.07 6.78
N VAL A 50 -13.81 22.17 6.23
CA VAL A 50 -12.74 22.07 5.23
C VAL A 50 -11.53 21.36 5.85
N ARG A 51 -11.08 21.76 7.05
CA ARG A 51 -9.92 21.15 7.74
C ARG A 51 -10.09 19.64 8.00
N SER A 52 -11.31 19.17 8.29
CA SER A 52 -11.55 17.75 8.57
C SER A 52 -11.30 16.90 7.33
N PHE A 53 -11.72 17.37 6.14
CA PHE A 53 -11.53 16.68 4.87
C PHE A 53 -10.04 16.38 4.58
N TRP A 54 -9.15 17.32 4.87
CA TRP A 54 -7.71 17.20 4.57
C TRP A 54 -6.92 16.37 5.58
N ARG A 55 -7.43 16.28 6.81
CA ARG A 55 -6.72 15.63 7.92
C ARG A 55 -7.14 14.19 8.09
N ASN A 56 -8.22 13.78 7.44
CA ASN A 56 -8.85 12.50 7.70
C ASN A 56 -9.11 11.73 6.40
N ALA A 57 -8.18 10.83 6.05
CA ALA A 57 -8.37 9.91 4.93
C ALA A 57 -9.67 9.09 5.07
N ASP A 58 -10.13 8.86 6.30
CA ASP A 58 -11.38 8.15 6.57
C ASP A 58 -12.60 8.96 6.09
N GLU A 59 -12.55 10.30 6.11
CA GLU A 59 -13.64 11.12 5.56
C GLU A 59 -13.70 11.06 4.04
N SER A 60 -12.54 11.04 3.36
CA SER A 60 -12.48 10.84 1.91
C SER A 60 -13.02 9.46 1.52
N ALA A 61 -12.60 8.41 2.23
CA ALA A 61 -13.10 7.06 2.00
C ALA A 61 -14.62 6.97 2.22
N ARG A 62 -15.13 7.58 3.31
CA ARG A 62 -16.56 7.64 3.60
C ARG A 62 -17.34 8.33 2.49
N TYR A 63 -16.86 9.48 2.02
CA TYR A 63 -17.50 10.23 0.93
C TYR A 63 -17.55 9.41 -0.36
N CYS A 64 -16.43 8.79 -0.73
CA CYS A 64 -16.34 7.93 -1.90
C CYS A 64 -17.31 6.74 -1.81
N HIS A 65 -17.35 6.06 -0.66
CA HIS A 65 -18.24 4.93 -0.42
C HIS A 65 -19.72 5.33 -0.50
N GLN A 66 -20.12 6.43 0.15
CA GLN A 66 -21.51 6.92 0.15
C GLN A 66 -21.99 7.33 -1.25
N ASN A 67 -21.10 7.95 -2.04
CA ASN A 67 -21.41 8.40 -3.40
C ASN A 67 -21.16 7.33 -4.47
N LYS A 68 -20.72 6.12 -4.09
CA LYS A 68 -20.37 5.03 -5.01
C LYS A 68 -19.39 5.48 -6.09
N ILE A 69 -18.30 6.11 -5.67
CA ILE A 69 -17.21 6.53 -6.54
C ILE A 69 -15.88 6.03 -5.99
N ILE A 70 -14.88 5.94 -6.86
CA ILE A 70 -13.47 6.00 -6.46
C ILE A 70 -12.93 7.34 -6.94
N ALA A 71 -12.15 8.01 -6.10
CA ALA A 71 -11.67 9.35 -6.41
C ALA A 71 -10.24 9.58 -5.91
N ILE A 72 -9.51 10.40 -6.67
CA ILE A 72 -8.19 10.91 -6.30
C ILE A 72 -8.13 12.42 -6.50
N GLY A 73 -7.15 13.03 -5.85
CA GLY A 73 -6.84 14.43 -6.01
C GLY A 73 -6.04 14.78 -7.26
N CYS A 74 -5.93 16.09 -7.51
CA CYS A 74 -5.19 16.82 -8.55
C CYS A 74 -6.11 17.86 -9.17
N GLU A 75 -6.50 18.85 -8.38
CA GLU A 75 -7.43 19.87 -8.79
C GLU A 75 -6.81 20.97 -9.65
N LEU A 76 -7.62 21.45 -10.58
CA LEU A 76 -7.36 22.62 -11.40
C LEU A 76 -7.71 23.89 -10.61
N LYS A 77 -7.15 25.01 -11.05
CA LYS A 77 -7.52 26.32 -10.50
C LYS A 77 -9.03 26.53 -10.69
N PRO A 78 -9.76 26.87 -9.63
CA PRO A 78 -11.19 27.09 -9.75
C PRO A 78 -11.46 28.25 -10.71
N LYS A 79 -12.39 28.04 -11.64
CA LYS A 79 -12.92 29.07 -12.55
C LYS A 79 -14.26 29.57 -12.02
N LYS A 80 -14.66 30.79 -12.42
CA LYS A 80 -15.89 31.47 -11.95
C LYS A 80 -17.16 30.63 -12.00
N GLU A 81 -17.20 29.60 -12.84
CA GLU A 81 -18.28 28.62 -12.91
C GLU A 81 -17.69 27.23 -12.66
N PHE A 82 -18.16 26.57 -11.61
CA PHE A 82 -17.66 25.27 -11.14
C PHE A 82 -18.22 24.07 -11.92
N THR A 83 -19.02 24.31 -12.96
CA THR A 83 -19.82 23.28 -13.65
C THR A 83 -19.11 22.67 -14.87
N HIS A 84 -17.79 22.57 -14.85
CA HIS A 84 -17.05 22.08 -16.00
C HIS A 84 -16.83 20.57 -15.95
N VAL A 85 -17.42 19.85 -16.91
CA VAL A 85 -16.90 18.56 -17.38
C VAL A 85 -15.60 18.86 -18.12
N VAL A 86 -14.46 18.46 -17.55
CA VAL A 86 -13.14 18.68 -18.16
C VAL A 86 -12.73 17.42 -18.89
N THR A 87 -12.48 17.52 -20.20
CA THR A 87 -11.93 16.38 -20.95
C THR A 87 -10.48 16.12 -20.55
N TRP A 88 -9.98 14.91 -20.80
CA TRP A 88 -8.59 14.59 -20.50
C TRP A 88 -7.63 15.61 -21.14
N ASP A 89 -7.77 15.87 -22.44
CA ASP A 89 -6.95 16.87 -23.16
C ASP A 89 -7.02 18.28 -22.54
N GLN A 90 -8.18 18.70 -22.05
CA GLN A 90 -8.32 19.97 -21.35
C GLN A 90 -7.58 19.92 -20.01
N PHE A 91 -7.78 18.86 -19.23
CA PHE A 91 -7.09 18.65 -17.97
C PHE A 91 -5.57 18.67 -18.16
N GLN A 92 -5.04 17.97 -19.18
CA GLN A 92 -3.61 17.95 -19.49
C GLN A 92 -3.04 19.35 -19.77
N ARG A 93 -3.82 20.21 -20.43
CA ARG A 93 -3.42 21.59 -20.73
C ARG A 93 -3.53 22.52 -19.52
N GLU A 94 -4.49 22.30 -18.64
CA GLU A 94 -4.76 23.20 -17.52
C GLU A 94 -3.99 22.82 -16.25
N CYS A 95 -3.70 21.53 -16.05
CA CYS A 95 -3.00 21.06 -14.86
C CYS A 95 -1.58 21.62 -14.78
N VAL A 96 -0.96 21.90 -15.94
CA VAL A 96 0.41 22.44 -15.99
C VAL A 96 0.51 23.87 -15.46
N ASP A 97 -0.60 24.60 -15.41
CA ASP A 97 -0.67 26.00 -14.96
C ASP A 97 -1.06 26.14 -13.47
N THR A 98 -1.21 25.01 -12.76
CA THR A 98 -1.49 25.00 -11.33
C THR A 98 -0.26 25.34 -10.50
N ASP A 99 -0.45 26.02 -9.36
CA ASP A 99 0.67 26.46 -8.51
C ASP A 99 1.45 25.29 -7.94
N TRP A 100 0.77 24.18 -7.65
CA TRP A 100 1.39 22.93 -7.22
C TRP A 100 2.34 22.39 -8.29
N PHE A 101 1.91 22.37 -9.55
CA PHE A 101 2.69 21.88 -10.67
C PHE A 101 3.92 22.76 -10.94
N GLN A 102 3.77 24.08 -10.82
CA GLN A 102 4.89 25.02 -10.94
C GLN A 102 5.90 24.85 -9.80
N ARG A 103 5.44 24.58 -8.57
CA ARG A 103 6.32 24.27 -7.42
C ARG A 103 7.04 22.93 -7.58
N GLU A 104 6.36 21.91 -8.09
CA GLU A 104 6.98 20.61 -8.34
C GLU A 104 8.02 20.70 -9.47
N LYS A 105 7.75 21.49 -10.51
CA LYS A 105 8.72 21.83 -11.56
C LYS A 105 9.97 22.51 -10.99
N SER A 106 9.81 23.50 -10.10
CA SER A 106 10.96 24.17 -9.46
C SER A 106 11.76 23.24 -8.54
N ASN A 107 11.10 22.32 -7.84
CA ASN A 107 11.77 21.40 -6.92
C ASN A 107 12.49 20.23 -7.62
N THR A 108 12.05 19.84 -8.82
CA THR A 108 12.60 18.68 -9.55
C THR A 108 13.60 19.06 -10.65
N GLY A 109 13.78 20.35 -10.95
CA GLY A 109 14.73 20.82 -11.98
C GLY A 109 14.40 20.39 -13.41
N ARG A 110 13.17 19.91 -13.67
CA ARG A 110 12.74 19.41 -14.98
C ARG A 110 12.28 20.58 -15.88
N SER A 111 12.71 20.57 -17.14
CA SER A 111 12.41 21.61 -18.14
C SER A 111 10.93 21.65 -18.55
N GLU A 112 10.25 20.50 -18.48
CA GLU A 112 8.83 20.35 -18.80
C GLU A 112 8.09 19.77 -17.61
N GLY A 113 7.00 20.42 -17.21
CA GLY A 113 6.13 19.87 -16.20
C GLY A 113 5.34 18.71 -16.81
N LYS A 114 5.35 17.57 -16.13
CA LYS A 114 4.67 16.33 -16.57
C LYS A 114 3.54 16.03 -15.60
N ILE A 115 2.36 15.73 -16.14
CA ILE A 115 1.19 15.26 -15.37
C ILE A 115 1.64 14.16 -14.41
N PRO A 116 1.21 14.19 -13.14
CA PRO A 116 1.64 13.22 -12.16
C PRO A 116 1.29 11.81 -12.61
N ILE A 117 2.22 10.87 -12.41
CA ILE A 117 2.04 9.51 -12.93
C ILE A 117 0.78 8.84 -12.39
N TYR A 118 0.43 9.08 -11.13
CA TYR A 118 -0.77 8.50 -10.52
C TYR A 118 -2.07 9.00 -11.17
N VAL A 119 -2.10 10.23 -11.69
CA VAL A 119 -3.27 10.78 -12.41
C VAL A 119 -3.40 10.11 -13.79
N LYS A 120 -2.27 9.86 -14.47
CA LYS A 120 -2.26 9.12 -15.73
C LYS A 120 -2.74 7.68 -15.54
N LEU A 121 -2.21 6.99 -14.52
CA LEU A 121 -2.62 5.63 -14.18
C LEU A 121 -4.11 5.58 -13.81
N PHE A 122 -4.60 6.56 -13.05
CA PHE A 122 -6.03 6.63 -12.74
C PHE A 122 -6.90 6.81 -13.99
N HIS A 123 -6.50 7.67 -14.92
CA HIS A 123 -7.19 7.81 -16.22
C HIS A 123 -7.14 6.53 -17.08
N GLU A 124 -6.17 5.65 -16.86
CA GLU A 124 -6.08 4.35 -17.55
C GLU A 124 -7.04 3.29 -16.99
N VAL A 125 -7.63 3.51 -15.82
CA VAL A 125 -8.67 2.65 -15.24
C VAL A 125 -9.90 2.69 -16.15
N ARG A 126 -10.48 1.51 -16.44
CA ARG A 126 -11.60 1.37 -17.38
C ARG A 126 -12.84 0.80 -16.72
N GLU A 127 -13.99 1.05 -17.34
CA GLU A 127 -15.21 0.35 -17.00
C GLU A 127 -14.99 -1.17 -17.07
N GLY A 128 -15.41 -1.88 -16.03
CA GLY A 128 -15.21 -3.32 -15.88
C GLY A 128 -13.96 -3.71 -15.08
N ASP A 129 -13.00 -2.81 -14.87
CA ASP A 129 -11.86 -3.05 -13.98
C ASP A 129 -12.30 -3.19 -12.52
N LEU A 130 -11.44 -3.81 -11.70
CA LEU A 130 -11.63 -3.94 -10.26
C LEU A 130 -10.64 -3.06 -9.51
N CYS A 131 -11.10 -2.41 -8.44
CA CYS A 131 -10.27 -1.57 -7.60
C CYS A 131 -10.33 -2.03 -6.15
N TRP A 132 -9.17 -2.31 -5.58
CA TRP A 132 -8.96 -2.42 -4.14
C TRP A 132 -8.85 -1.02 -3.54
N VAL A 133 -9.63 -0.79 -2.49
CA VAL A 133 -9.66 0.46 -1.72
C VAL A 133 -9.72 0.15 -0.23
N ARG A 134 -9.55 1.18 0.61
CA ARG A 134 -9.84 1.11 2.05
C ARG A 134 -11.04 1.98 2.38
N ASP A 135 -11.94 1.45 3.21
CA ASP A 135 -13.07 2.20 3.74
C ASP A 135 -12.66 3.11 4.91
N GLU A 136 -13.63 3.84 5.46
CA GLU A 136 -13.41 4.76 6.58
C GLU A 136 -13.11 4.09 7.92
N GLN A 137 -13.28 2.77 8.03
CA GLN A 137 -12.82 1.98 9.17
C GLN A 137 -11.46 1.34 8.90
N GLY A 138 -10.87 1.61 7.73
CA GLY A 138 -9.60 1.06 7.31
C GLY A 138 -9.65 -0.39 6.84
N ARG A 139 -10.84 -0.96 6.63
CA ARG A 139 -11.05 -2.30 6.05
C ARG A 139 -10.84 -2.26 4.55
N PHE A 140 -10.41 -3.37 4.00
CA PHE A 140 -10.18 -3.55 2.58
C PHE A 140 -11.48 -3.91 1.87
N CYS A 141 -11.73 -3.26 0.76
CA CYS A 141 -12.88 -3.51 -0.09
C CYS A 141 -12.45 -3.64 -1.55
N VAL A 142 -13.25 -4.37 -2.32
CA VAL A 142 -13.14 -4.42 -3.78
C VAL A 142 -14.40 -3.80 -4.39
N CYS A 143 -14.24 -2.89 -5.34
CA CYS A 143 -15.35 -2.36 -6.11
C CYS A 143 -15.06 -2.47 -7.61
N GLY A 144 -16.10 -2.76 -8.40
CA GLY A 144 -16.00 -2.74 -9.86
C GLY A 144 -16.26 -1.35 -10.43
N VAL A 145 -15.47 -0.94 -11.40
CA VAL A 145 -15.61 0.35 -12.08
C VAL A 145 -16.79 0.30 -13.05
N LYS A 146 -17.66 1.31 -13.00
CA LYS A 146 -18.96 1.37 -13.70
C LYS A 146 -19.06 2.46 -14.77
N GLY A 147 -18.03 3.27 -14.93
CA GLY A 147 -18.05 4.34 -15.91
C GLY A 147 -16.65 4.83 -16.26
N PRO A 148 -16.57 5.71 -17.27
CA PRO A 148 -15.31 6.30 -17.69
C PRO A 148 -14.75 7.21 -16.59
N TRP A 149 -13.52 7.66 -16.81
CA TRP A 149 -12.91 8.71 -16.02
C TRP A 149 -13.69 10.02 -16.21
N GLU A 150 -13.93 10.73 -15.12
CA GLU A 150 -14.54 12.05 -15.13
C GLU A 150 -13.75 13.01 -14.22
N TYR A 151 -13.66 14.26 -14.63
CA TYR A 151 -13.18 15.33 -13.78
C TYR A 151 -14.37 16.15 -13.28
N VAL A 152 -14.62 16.11 -11.97
CA VAL A 152 -15.71 16.84 -11.31
C VAL A 152 -15.12 18.00 -10.53
N GLY A 153 -15.24 19.18 -11.12
CA GLY A 153 -14.70 20.42 -10.56
C GLY A 153 -15.64 21.17 -9.64
N ASP A 154 -16.74 20.58 -9.15
CA ASP A 154 -17.68 21.34 -8.30
C ASP A 154 -17.07 21.75 -6.96
N ALA A 155 -17.74 22.67 -6.26
CA ALA A 155 -17.24 23.23 -5.01
C ALA A 155 -16.97 22.17 -3.93
N GLU A 156 -17.75 21.08 -3.87
CA GLU A 156 -17.58 20.03 -2.87
C GLU A 156 -16.39 19.13 -3.19
N HIS A 157 -16.32 18.60 -4.41
CA HIS A 157 -15.21 17.74 -4.85
C HIS A 157 -13.88 18.50 -4.84
N TRP A 158 -13.90 19.76 -5.24
CA TRP A 158 -12.74 20.64 -5.21
C TRP A 158 -12.28 20.93 -3.77
N ALA A 159 -13.21 21.21 -2.85
CA ALA A 159 -12.88 21.43 -1.43
C ALA A 159 -12.36 20.18 -0.70
N ARG A 160 -12.59 18.99 -1.25
CA ARG A 160 -12.10 17.71 -0.73
C ARG A 160 -10.85 17.19 -1.45
N ASP A 161 -10.42 17.82 -2.55
CA ASP A 161 -9.44 17.27 -3.51
C ASP A 161 -9.77 15.82 -3.91
N LEU A 162 -11.03 15.62 -4.32
CA LEU A 162 -11.57 14.37 -4.86
C LEU A 162 -12.19 14.62 -6.24
N VAL A 163 -11.42 15.26 -7.12
CA VAL A 163 -11.92 15.81 -8.39
C VAL A 163 -11.78 14.85 -9.57
N GLN A 164 -10.87 13.87 -9.48
CA GLN A 164 -10.71 12.83 -10.49
C GLN A 164 -11.55 11.64 -10.05
N ILE A 165 -12.58 11.24 -10.79
CA ILE A 165 -13.51 10.21 -10.33
C ILE A 165 -13.73 9.11 -11.37
N HIS A 166 -14.06 7.93 -10.86
CA HIS A 166 -14.83 6.93 -11.60
C HIS A 166 -16.06 6.53 -10.78
N CYS A 167 -17.19 6.30 -11.46
CA CYS A 167 -18.32 5.61 -10.85
C CYS A 167 -17.90 4.19 -10.44
N ALA A 168 -18.27 3.80 -9.23
CA ALA A 168 -18.01 2.49 -8.67
C ALA A 168 -19.32 1.73 -8.43
N GLY A 169 -19.23 0.40 -8.49
CA GLY A 169 -20.29 -0.50 -8.07
C GLY A 169 -20.43 -0.55 -6.56
N GLU A 170 -21.06 -1.61 -6.08
CA GLU A 170 -21.04 -1.93 -4.65
C GLU A 170 -19.60 -2.16 -4.19
N TRP A 171 -19.29 -1.61 -3.01
CA TRP A 171 -18.03 -1.88 -2.33
C TRP A 171 -18.19 -3.15 -1.53
N VAL A 172 -17.55 -4.20 -2.02
CA VAL A 172 -17.60 -5.52 -1.43
C VAL A 172 -16.56 -5.58 -0.30
N PRO A 173 -16.97 -5.69 0.97
CA PRO A 173 -16.04 -5.74 2.09
C PRO A 173 -15.34 -7.09 2.13
N ILE A 174 -14.01 -7.06 2.21
CA ILE A 174 -13.19 -8.27 2.36
C ILE A 174 -12.83 -8.48 3.83
N GLY A 175 -12.39 -7.43 4.51
CA GLY A 175 -12.03 -7.50 5.92
C GLY A 175 -10.86 -6.60 6.28
N ASP A 176 -10.17 -6.93 7.36
CA ASP A 176 -8.94 -6.24 7.75
C ASP A 176 -7.71 -6.83 7.02
N ALA A 177 -6.51 -6.38 7.41
CA ALA A 177 -5.25 -6.82 6.82
C ALA A 177 -4.96 -8.32 6.96
N THR A 178 -5.65 -9.03 7.86
CA THR A 178 -5.51 -10.49 8.05
C THR A 178 -6.33 -11.29 7.05
N GLN A 179 -7.34 -10.67 6.43
CA GLN A 179 -8.25 -11.31 5.48
C GLN A 179 -8.00 -10.84 4.03
N ALA A 180 -7.40 -9.67 3.87
CA ALA A 180 -7.05 -9.14 2.56
C ALA A 180 -5.75 -9.76 2.01
N PRO A 181 -5.65 -10.00 0.69
CA PRO A 181 -4.41 -10.42 0.05
C PRO A 181 -3.26 -9.45 0.33
N ALA A 182 -2.09 -10.01 0.63
CA ALA A 182 -0.94 -9.24 1.13
C ALA A 182 -0.48 -8.14 0.16
N GLU A 183 -0.60 -8.34 -1.15
CA GLU A 183 -0.27 -7.32 -2.15
C GLU A 183 -1.23 -6.11 -2.10
N ALA A 184 -2.54 -6.32 -1.91
CA ALA A 184 -3.48 -5.20 -1.67
C ALA A 184 -3.14 -4.46 -0.38
N VAL A 185 -2.83 -5.20 0.69
CA VAL A 185 -2.41 -4.63 1.98
C VAL A 185 -1.18 -3.76 1.80
N GLU A 186 -0.14 -4.27 1.16
CA GLU A 186 1.10 -3.55 0.90
C GLU A 186 0.83 -2.27 0.08
N LYS A 187 0.17 -2.38 -1.07
CA LYS A 187 -0.05 -1.23 -1.95
C LYS A 187 -0.89 -0.14 -1.30
N LEU A 188 -1.87 -0.48 -0.44
CA LEU A 188 -2.78 0.48 0.17
C LEU A 188 -2.30 1.04 1.52
N THR A 189 -1.43 0.34 2.26
CA THR A 189 -0.96 0.80 3.59
C THR A 189 0.42 1.44 3.56
N THR A 190 1.27 1.09 2.59
CA THR A 190 2.62 1.65 2.52
C THR A 190 2.64 3.09 2.00
N ARG A 191 3.64 3.86 2.44
CA ARG A 191 3.94 5.17 1.83
C ARG A 191 4.41 4.92 0.39
N GLY A 192 3.58 5.26 -0.58
CA GLY A 192 3.85 4.98 -1.99
C GLY A 192 2.85 5.67 -2.91
N ALA A 193 2.76 5.17 -4.14
CA ALA A 193 1.85 5.67 -5.16
C ALA A 193 0.38 5.65 -4.68
N THR A 194 -0.41 6.61 -5.19
CA THR A 194 -1.85 6.73 -4.94
C THR A 194 -2.63 5.69 -5.73
N VAL A 195 -2.17 5.41 -6.96
CA VAL A 195 -2.78 4.45 -7.88
C VAL A 195 -1.68 3.51 -8.36
N THR A 196 -1.96 2.22 -8.36
CA THR A 196 -1.02 1.18 -8.81
C THR A 196 -1.81 0.05 -9.44
N GLU A 197 -1.40 -0.38 -10.62
CA GLU A 197 -1.89 -1.63 -11.21
C GLU A 197 -1.23 -2.81 -10.50
N ILE A 198 -1.99 -3.87 -10.27
CA ILE A 198 -1.49 -5.14 -9.76
C ILE A 198 -1.42 -6.11 -10.95
N GLU A 199 -0.23 -6.20 -11.55
CA GLU A 199 0.05 -7.04 -12.73
C GLU A 199 0.31 -8.51 -12.38
N ASP A 200 -0.46 -9.07 -11.42
CA ASP A 200 -0.39 -10.48 -11.05
C ASP A 200 -1.70 -11.18 -11.48
N LYS A 201 -1.58 -12.17 -12.36
CA LYS A 201 -2.73 -12.91 -12.90
C LYS A 201 -3.47 -13.70 -11.82
N GLN A 202 -2.76 -14.29 -10.87
CA GLN A 202 -3.36 -15.06 -9.78
C GLN A 202 -4.08 -14.13 -8.81
N PHE A 203 -3.51 -12.95 -8.57
CA PHE A 203 -4.15 -11.90 -7.80
C PHE A 203 -5.42 -11.39 -8.48
N ALA A 204 -5.40 -11.24 -9.81
CA ALA A 204 -6.57 -10.85 -10.58
C ALA A 204 -7.70 -11.89 -10.48
N GLU A 205 -7.39 -13.18 -10.67
CA GLU A 205 -8.35 -14.28 -10.50
C GLU A 205 -8.96 -14.32 -9.09
N LEU A 206 -8.12 -14.18 -8.05
CA LEU A 206 -8.57 -14.10 -6.66
C LEU A 206 -9.48 -12.88 -6.44
N THR A 207 -9.11 -11.72 -6.97
CA THR A 207 -9.90 -10.50 -6.82
C THR A 207 -11.26 -10.62 -7.50
N GLU A 208 -11.32 -11.21 -8.70
CA GLU A 208 -12.59 -11.50 -9.38
C GLU A 208 -13.46 -12.45 -8.57
N PHE A 209 -12.87 -13.52 -8.02
CA PHE A 209 -13.58 -14.46 -7.17
C PHE A 209 -14.16 -13.76 -5.92
N LEU A 210 -13.34 -12.99 -5.21
CA LEU A 210 -13.74 -12.27 -4.00
C LEU A 210 -14.82 -11.23 -4.28
N TYR A 211 -14.72 -10.52 -5.41
CA TYR A 211 -15.74 -9.56 -5.82
C TYR A 211 -17.09 -10.22 -6.11
N GLY A 212 -17.09 -11.41 -6.73
CA GLY A 212 -18.32 -12.16 -6.99
C GLY A 212 -18.88 -12.92 -5.79
N GLN A 213 -18.01 -13.34 -4.86
CA GLN A 213 -18.34 -14.23 -3.74
C GLN A 213 -17.52 -13.90 -2.48
N PRO A 214 -17.73 -12.73 -1.84
CA PRO A 214 -16.86 -12.24 -0.75
C PRO A 214 -16.79 -13.12 0.49
N HIS A 215 -17.86 -13.85 0.81
CA HIS A 215 -17.92 -14.71 1.99
C HIS A 215 -17.24 -16.07 1.79
N LYS A 216 -16.63 -16.30 0.63
CA LYS A 216 -16.09 -17.60 0.22
C LYS A 216 -14.58 -17.59 0.07
N LEU A 217 -13.87 -16.63 0.68
CA LEU A 217 -12.40 -16.67 0.74
C LEU A 217 -11.92 -18.03 1.27
N GLN A 218 -12.60 -18.56 2.30
CA GLN A 218 -12.29 -19.89 2.83
C GLN A 218 -12.51 -20.99 1.78
N ASP A 219 -13.63 -20.98 1.07
CA ASP A 219 -13.90 -21.94 -0.02
C ASP A 219 -12.84 -21.82 -1.15
N TYR A 220 -12.35 -20.62 -1.44
CA TYR A 220 -11.28 -20.40 -2.41
C TYR A 220 -9.96 -21.01 -1.92
N ILE A 221 -9.61 -20.79 -0.66
CA ILE A 221 -8.44 -21.40 -0.02
C ILE A 221 -8.58 -22.92 -0.06
N GLU A 222 -9.74 -23.48 0.27
CA GLU A 222 -9.98 -24.92 0.19
C GLU A 222 -9.90 -25.46 -1.24
N MET A 223 -10.41 -24.72 -2.23
CA MET A 223 -10.26 -25.08 -3.65
C MET A 223 -8.79 -25.09 -4.07
N PHE A 224 -8.03 -24.10 -3.61
CA PHE A 224 -6.59 -24.00 -3.85
C PHE A 224 -5.82 -25.14 -3.19
N ASP A 225 -6.13 -25.47 -1.93
CA ASP A 225 -5.51 -26.56 -1.16
C ASP A 225 -5.78 -27.95 -1.74
N ARG A 226 -6.88 -28.12 -2.48
CA ARG A 226 -7.18 -29.38 -3.20
C ARG A 226 -6.35 -29.55 -4.47
N GLU A 227 -5.96 -28.46 -5.12
CA GLU A 227 -5.18 -28.48 -6.37
C GLU A 227 -3.98 -27.51 -6.33
N PRO A 228 -3.09 -27.58 -5.33
CA PRO A 228 -2.03 -26.59 -5.15
C PRO A 228 -1.10 -26.52 -6.36
N GLN A 229 -0.85 -27.63 -7.04
CA GLN A 229 -0.06 -27.72 -8.28
C GLN A 229 -0.61 -26.91 -9.46
N LYS A 230 -1.90 -26.56 -9.46
CA LYS A 230 -2.55 -25.76 -10.51
C LYS A 230 -2.28 -24.27 -10.32
N TYR A 231 -2.11 -23.84 -9.08
CA TYR A 231 -2.03 -22.43 -8.69
C TYR A 231 -0.67 -22.03 -8.11
N ILE A 232 0.12 -23.00 -7.65
CA ILE A 232 1.53 -22.85 -7.29
C ILE A 232 2.31 -23.58 -8.39
N PRO A 233 2.76 -22.91 -9.47
CA PRO A 233 3.87 -23.49 -10.23
C PRO A 233 4.97 -23.76 -9.23
N ALA A 234 5.59 -24.95 -9.26
CA ALA A 234 6.55 -25.42 -8.25
C ALA A 234 7.50 -24.29 -7.83
N LEU A 235 7.15 -23.57 -6.76
CA LEU A 235 7.86 -22.35 -6.40
C LEU A 235 9.22 -22.82 -5.93
N SER A 236 10.26 -22.28 -6.55
CA SER A 236 11.59 -22.38 -5.99
C SER A 236 11.59 -21.82 -4.57
N GLN A 237 12.50 -22.32 -3.75
CA GLN A 237 12.68 -21.85 -2.37
C GLN A 237 12.85 -20.31 -2.32
N SER A 238 13.53 -19.71 -3.30
CA SER A 238 13.68 -18.27 -3.45
C SER A 238 12.35 -17.54 -3.70
N GLU A 239 11.51 -18.04 -4.61
CA GLU A 239 10.25 -17.38 -4.96
C GLU A 239 9.25 -17.37 -3.78
N ALA A 240 9.33 -18.37 -2.88
CA ALA A 240 8.47 -18.46 -1.71
C ALA A 240 8.72 -17.33 -0.68
N LEU A 241 9.94 -16.79 -0.61
CA LEU A 241 10.27 -15.64 0.24
C LEU A 241 10.13 -14.31 -0.50
N GLU A 242 10.45 -14.27 -1.80
CA GLU A 242 10.33 -13.06 -2.61
C GLU A 242 8.88 -12.57 -2.74
N ARG A 243 7.91 -13.48 -2.78
CA ARG A 243 6.48 -13.14 -2.85
C ARG A 243 5.86 -12.72 -1.51
N ARG A 244 6.62 -12.76 -0.41
CA ARG A 244 6.14 -12.26 0.90
C ARG A 244 6.20 -10.74 0.93
N THR A 245 5.28 -10.12 1.66
CA THR A 245 5.46 -8.70 1.97
C THR A 245 6.64 -8.55 2.92
N TRP A 246 7.19 -7.34 2.98
CA TRP A 246 8.26 -7.01 3.92
C TRP A 246 7.85 -7.23 5.38
N TYR A 247 6.57 -7.01 5.71
CA TYR A 247 6.01 -7.32 7.04
C TYR A 247 5.98 -8.82 7.31
N ASP A 248 5.48 -9.63 6.36
CA ASP A 248 5.40 -11.09 6.52
C ASP A 248 6.79 -11.71 6.69
N TYR A 249 7.78 -11.19 5.96
CA TYR A 249 9.17 -11.63 6.10
C TYR A 249 9.77 -11.24 7.45
N GLU A 250 9.50 -10.02 7.94
CA GLU A 250 9.92 -9.58 9.28
C GLU A 250 9.30 -10.44 10.38
N ASP A 251 7.99 -10.73 10.30
CA ASP A 251 7.30 -11.56 11.27
C ASP A 251 7.75 -13.03 11.19
N LEU A 252 8.02 -13.57 9.99
CA LEU A 252 8.61 -14.91 9.84
C LEU A 252 9.96 -15.02 10.55
N VAL A 253 10.83 -14.02 10.38
CA VAL A 253 12.13 -13.95 11.07
C VAL A 253 11.93 -13.85 12.59
N GLY A 254 11.00 -13.01 13.04
CA GLY A 254 10.67 -12.87 14.45
C GLY A 254 10.20 -14.19 15.08
N VAL A 255 9.21 -14.85 14.47
CA VAL A 255 8.66 -16.13 14.93
C VAL A 255 9.72 -17.24 14.88
N TYR A 256 10.55 -17.28 13.84
CA TYR A 256 11.65 -18.22 13.75
C TYR A 256 12.63 -18.06 14.92
N LEU A 257 13.08 -16.83 15.21
CA LEU A 257 14.01 -16.56 16.31
C LEU A 257 13.36 -16.82 17.68
N GLN A 258 12.05 -16.58 17.82
CA GLN A 258 11.33 -16.97 19.02
C GLN A 258 11.32 -18.49 19.22
N ASN A 259 11.17 -19.26 18.14
CA ASN A 259 11.30 -20.72 18.19
C ASN A 259 12.73 -21.18 18.53
N GLN A 260 13.74 -20.33 18.36
CA GLN A 260 15.12 -20.56 18.86
C GLN A 260 15.31 -20.15 20.34
N GLY A 261 14.23 -19.84 21.05
CA GLY A 261 14.24 -19.50 22.49
C GLY A 261 14.42 -18.02 22.78
N TYR A 262 14.39 -17.15 21.78
CA TYR A 262 14.36 -15.71 22.01
C TYR A 262 12.94 -15.21 22.33
N HIS A 263 12.87 -14.05 22.97
CA HIS A 263 11.64 -13.32 23.21
C HIS A 263 11.77 -11.93 22.61
N ILE A 264 10.79 -11.52 21.80
CA ILE A 264 10.74 -10.17 21.23
C ILE A 264 10.40 -9.18 22.34
N LEU A 265 11.11 -8.05 22.38
CA LEU A 265 10.76 -6.90 23.19
C LEU A 265 9.79 -6.00 22.40
N PRO A 266 8.47 -6.01 22.67
CA PRO A 266 7.50 -5.34 21.77
C PRO A 266 7.72 -3.84 21.67
N SER A 267 8.19 -3.20 22.76
CA SER A 267 8.48 -1.76 22.81
C SER A 267 9.67 -1.33 21.95
N SER A 268 10.42 -2.28 21.37
CA SER A 268 11.57 -1.98 20.49
C SER A 268 11.20 -1.74 19.03
N ARG A 269 9.99 -2.17 18.60
CA ARG A 269 9.42 -1.87 17.27
C ARG A 269 8.90 -0.44 17.26
N THR A 270 9.78 0.53 17.02
CA THR A 270 9.38 1.95 16.90
C THR A 270 9.51 2.42 15.44
N PRO A 271 8.54 3.17 14.89
CA PRO A 271 8.55 3.60 13.48
C PRO A 271 9.78 4.44 13.05
N ASN A 272 10.58 4.92 14.00
CA ASN A 272 11.77 5.75 13.79
C ASN A 272 13.08 5.08 14.23
N ALA A 273 13.05 3.80 14.62
CA ALA A 273 14.28 3.04 14.87
C ALA A 273 14.98 2.79 13.53
N LYS A 274 15.88 3.70 13.15
CA LYS A 274 16.67 3.58 11.91
C LYS A 274 17.67 2.41 11.93
N ASP A 275 17.86 1.81 13.10
CA ASP A 275 19.04 0.98 13.37
C ASP A 275 18.77 -0.53 13.41
N PHE A 276 17.52 -0.93 13.65
CA PHE A 276 17.04 -2.31 13.76
C PHE A 276 15.52 -2.33 13.72
N GLU A 277 14.92 -3.45 13.31
CA GLU A 277 13.46 -3.61 13.28
C GLU A 277 12.93 -3.99 14.68
N PHE A 278 13.63 -4.88 15.40
CA PHE A 278 13.27 -5.25 16.78
C PHE A 278 14.46 -5.80 17.58
N MET A 279 14.32 -5.76 18.91
CA MET A 279 15.24 -6.36 19.89
C MET A 279 14.67 -7.67 20.44
N LEU A 280 15.61 -8.57 20.77
CA LEU A 280 15.34 -9.88 21.34
C LEU A 280 16.11 -10.05 22.64
N TYR A 281 15.57 -10.87 23.54
CA TYR A 281 16.28 -11.36 24.72
C TYR A 281 16.09 -12.86 24.88
N ARG A 282 17.09 -13.56 25.41
CA ARG A 282 16.95 -14.93 25.91
C ARG A 282 17.77 -15.11 27.19
N GLU A 283 17.46 -16.15 27.94
CA GLU A 283 18.35 -16.59 29.00
C GLU A 283 19.65 -17.11 28.37
N GLY A 284 20.77 -16.51 28.74
CA GLY A 284 22.10 -16.91 28.30
C GLY A 284 22.62 -18.08 29.10
N ASP A 285 23.59 -18.81 28.55
CA ASP A 285 24.12 -20.07 29.08
C ASP A 285 24.66 -20.03 30.53
N ARG A 286 24.85 -18.83 31.09
CA ARG A 286 25.37 -18.60 32.45
C ARG A 286 24.34 -17.94 33.38
N GLY A 287 23.05 -17.98 33.05
CA GLY A 287 21.97 -17.36 33.83
C GLY A 287 21.90 -15.83 33.72
N GLY A 288 22.61 -15.25 32.75
CA GLY A 288 22.49 -13.83 32.38
C GLY A 288 21.44 -13.61 31.29
N ILE A 289 21.13 -12.36 30.95
CA ILE A 289 20.28 -12.04 29.80
C ILE A 289 21.17 -11.79 28.59
N GLU A 290 20.99 -12.58 27.54
CA GLU A 290 21.58 -12.30 26.23
C GLU A 290 20.65 -11.35 25.47
N ARG A 291 21.19 -10.22 25.00
CA ARG A 291 20.47 -9.21 24.22
C ARG A 291 20.89 -9.28 22.76
N ALA A 292 19.93 -9.47 21.89
CA ALA A 292 20.16 -9.44 20.45
C ALA A 292 19.34 -8.33 19.78
N THR A 293 19.81 -7.90 18.61
CA THR A 293 19.07 -6.99 17.73
C THR A 293 18.89 -7.64 16.38
N VAL A 294 17.78 -7.35 15.71
CA VAL A 294 17.46 -7.93 14.41
C VAL A 294 17.26 -6.83 13.39
N GLN A 295 17.96 -6.96 12.26
CA GLN A 295 17.72 -6.15 11.08
C GLN A 295 17.19 -7.04 9.97
N VAL A 296 15.99 -6.72 9.49
CA VAL A 296 15.36 -7.40 8.36
C VAL A 296 15.34 -6.47 7.16
N LYS A 297 15.65 -6.98 5.97
CA LYS A 297 15.43 -6.28 4.70
C LYS A 297 14.85 -7.22 3.65
N HIS A 298 13.72 -6.83 3.07
CA HIS A 298 13.14 -7.53 1.92
C HIS A 298 13.57 -6.79 0.64
N GLN A 299 14.62 -7.28 0.01
CA GLN A 299 15.24 -6.67 -1.17
C GLN A 299 16.07 -7.71 -1.95
N SER A 300 16.22 -7.51 -3.26
CA SER A 300 17.05 -8.37 -4.10
C SER A 300 18.56 -8.22 -3.87
N GLY A 301 18.99 -7.06 -3.37
CA GLY A 301 20.40 -6.79 -3.05
C GLY A 301 20.82 -7.39 -1.71
N LYS A 302 22.10 -7.73 -1.55
CA LYS A 302 22.65 -8.21 -0.29
C LYS A 302 22.71 -7.13 0.79
N LEU A 303 22.45 -7.51 2.04
CA LEU A 303 22.81 -6.69 3.21
C LEU A 303 24.30 -6.80 3.46
N ARG A 304 25.00 -5.68 3.69
CA ARG A 304 26.42 -5.68 4.04
C ARG A 304 26.58 -5.76 5.55
N ALA A 305 27.10 -6.87 6.07
CA ALA A 305 27.27 -7.05 7.50
C ALA A 305 28.26 -6.05 8.13
N MET A 306 29.22 -5.55 7.36
CA MET A 306 30.19 -4.54 7.83
C MET A 306 29.51 -3.23 8.27
N ASP A 307 28.37 -2.87 7.68
CA ASP A 307 27.61 -1.67 8.04
C ASP A 307 27.03 -1.77 9.48
N TYR A 308 27.06 -2.96 10.08
CA TYR A 308 26.57 -3.26 11.42
C TYR A 308 27.70 -3.55 12.42
N ALA A 309 28.98 -3.55 12.01
CA ALA A 309 30.11 -3.93 12.87
C ALA A 309 30.24 -3.06 14.13
N GLU A 310 30.07 -1.74 14.02
CA GLU A 310 30.09 -0.83 15.19
C GLU A 310 28.88 -1.06 16.10
N LYS A 311 27.72 -1.36 15.53
CA LYS A 311 26.49 -1.63 16.28
C LYS A 311 26.61 -2.93 17.07
N ALA A 312 27.25 -3.93 16.48
CA ALA A 312 27.43 -5.25 17.08
C ALA A 312 28.19 -5.19 18.42
N LYS A 313 29.00 -4.16 18.65
CA LYS A 313 29.67 -3.90 19.95
C LYS A 313 28.70 -3.62 21.11
N ARG A 314 27.43 -3.28 20.84
CA ARG A 314 26.43 -2.90 21.86
C ARG A 314 25.52 -4.05 22.28
N PHE A 315 25.56 -5.16 21.56
CA PHE A 315 24.67 -6.29 21.73
C PHE A 315 25.48 -7.57 21.89
N ASP A 316 24.86 -8.59 22.47
CA ASP A 316 25.49 -9.90 22.56
C ASP A 316 25.41 -10.62 21.21
N ARG A 317 24.34 -10.40 20.43
CA ARG A 317 24.22 -10.82 19.02
C ARG A 317 23.53 -9.78 18.13
N VAL A 318 23.84 -9.83 16.84
CA VAL A 318 23.14 -9.08 15.78
C VAL A 318 22.70 -10.07 14.71
N TYR A 319 21.39 -10.20 14.50
CA TYR A 319 20.83 -11.00 13.43
C TYR A 319 20.53 -10.14 12.21
N LEU A 320 21.02 -10.56 11.06
CA LEU A 320 20.73 -9.95 9.76
C LEU A 320 19.91 -10.95 8.93
N ALA A 321 18.73 -10.54 8.49
CA ALA A 321 17.88 -11.30 7.59
C ALA A 321 17.64 -10.50 6.32
N CYS A 322 17.98 -11.07 5.16
CA CYS A 322 17.76 -10.43 3.88
C CYS A 322 17.29 -11.46 2.85
N THR A 323 16.25 -11.16 2.08
CA THR A 323 15.83 -12.07 0.99
C THR A 323 16.94 -12.26 -0.06
N GLY A 324 17.70 -11.20 -0.37
CA GLY A 324 18.91 -11.27 -1.21
C GLY A 324 20.16 -11.86 -0.53
N GLY A 325 20.09 -12.20 0.76
CA GLY A 325 21.20 -12.73 1.57
C GLY A 325 22.12 -11.66 2.18
N VAL A 326 23.12 -12.10 2.95
CA VAL A 326 24.08 -11.23 3.65
C VAL A 326 25.50 -11.38 3.09
N ASP A 327 26.21 -10.25 2.96
CA ASP A 327 27.62 -10.18 2.60
C ASP A 327 28.48 -9.87 3.83
N PHE A 328 29.36 -10.83 4.18
CA PHE A 328 30.30 -10.73 5.30
C PHE A 328 31.69 -10.20 4.92
N THR A 329 31.87 -9.75 3.67
CA THR A 329 33.16 -9.21 3.21
C THR A 329 33.63 -8.06 4.10
N GLY A 330 34.83 -8.21 4.68
CA GLY A 330 35.47 -7.20 5.51
C GLY A 330 35.03 -7.17 6.98
N VAL A 331 34.11 -8.05 7.40
CA VAL A 331 33.71 -8.16 8.81
C VAL A 331 34.84 -8.81 9.63
N PRO A 332 35.27 -8.22 10.76
CA PRO A 332 36.25 -8.84 11.64
C PRO A 332 35.78 -10.20 12.17
N ASN A 333 36.69 -11.16 12.30
CA ASN A 333 36.42 -12.48 12.91
C ASN A 333 37.26 -12.61 14.20
N PRO A 334 36.69 -12.96 15.37
CA PRO A 334 35.28 -13.27 15.64
C PRO A 334 34.34 -12.06 15.56
N THR A 335 33.11 -12.32 15.10
CA THR A 335 31.99 -11.38 15.14
C THR A 335 30.79 -12.03 15.81
N ASN A 336 29.94 -11.20 16.43
CA ASN A 336 28.65 -11.58 16.95
C ASN A 336 27.49 -11.24 15.99
N ILE A 337 27.82 -10.99 14.72
CA ILE A 337 26.85 -10.82 13.63
C ILE A 337 26.58 -12.18 12.99
N GLU A 338 25.31 -12.55 12.89
CA GLU A 338 24.84 -13.81 12.32
C GLU A 338 23.79 -13.53 11.23
N GLU A 339 23.83 -14.33 10.17
CA GLU A 339 22.78 -14.34 9.15
C GLU A 339 21.66 -15.29 9.58
N VAL A 340 20.42 -14.85 9.42
CA VAL A 340 19.25 -15.74 9.46
C VAL A 340 19.11 -16.38 8.09
N ASP A 341 19.53 -17.64 7.96
CA ASP A 341 19.53 -18.36 6.68
C ASP A 341 18.11 -18.53 6.14
N ASN A 342 17.88 -18.01 4.93
CA ASN A 342 16.62 -18.13 4.20
C ASN A 342 16.19 -19.59 4.00
N ASN A 343 17.13 -20.53 3.80
CA ASN A 343 16.80 -21.95 3.69
C ASN A 343 16.24 -22.51 4.99
N GLU A 344 16.75 -22.07 6.14
CA GLU A 344 16.24 -22.46 7.45
C GLU A 344 14.88 -21.81 7.73
N LEU A 345 14.67 -20.55 7.34
CA LEU A 345 13.36 -19.89 7.42
C LEU A 345 12.30 -20.63 6.59
N ILE A 346 12.67 -21.07 5.39
CA ILE A 346 11.77 -21.85 4.53
C ILE A 346 11.48 -23.20 5.18
N LYS A 347 12.49 -23.97 5.58
CA LYS A 347 12.26 -25.25 6.29
C LYS A 347 11.37 -25.07 7.52
N PHE A 348 11.60 -24.01 8.28
CA PHE A 348 10.78 -23.65 9.43
C PHE A 348 9.33 -23.37 9.03
N MET A 349 9.11 -22.52 8.02
CA MET A 349 7.78 -22.21 7.49
C MET A 349 7.08 -23.49 7.04
N TRP A 350 7.71 -24.30 6.19
CA TRP A 350 7.10 -25.53 5.67
C TRP A 350 6.82 -26.57 6.76
N LYS A 351 7.68 -26.69 7.77
CA LYS A 351 7.43 -27.56 8.93
C LYS A 351 6.16 -27.18 9.69
N HIS A 352 5.88 -25.88 9.83
CA HIS A 352 4.77 -25.37 10.65
C HIS A 352 3.52 -25.00 9.84
N VAL A 353 3.66 -24.78 8.53
CA VAL A 353 2.57 -24.57 7.57
C VAL A 353 2.11 -25.90 6.95
N GLY A 354 2.98 -26.91 6.91
CA GLY A 354 2.75 -28.20 6.24
C GLY A 354 2.89 -29.41 7.17
N SER A 355 1.98 -29.55 8.13
CA SER A 355 1.58 -30.87 8.65
C SER A 355 0.24 -30.89 9.40
N HIS A 356 -0.73 -30.00 9.12
CA HIS A 356 -2.13 -30.18 9.54
C HIS A 356 -3.11 -29.64 8.49
N PRO A 357 -3.74 -30.51 7.67
CA PRO A 357 -5.14 -30.33 7.34
C PRO A 357 -5.94 -30.80 8.57
N ARG A 358 -6.35 -29.88 9.44
CA ARG A 358 -7.30 -30.21 10.51
C ARG A 358 -8.25 -29.05 10.75
N GLY A 359 -9.54 -29.32 10.49
CA GLY A 359 -10.68 -28.58 11.01
C GLY A 359 -11.52 -27.99 9.90
#